data_AF-A0AAX2M232-F1
#
_entry.id   AF-A0AAX2M232-F1
#
_cell.length_a   1.000
_cell.length_b   1.000
_cell.length_c   1.000
_cell.angle_alpha   90.00
_cell.angle_beta   90.00
_cell.angle_gamma   90.00
#
_symmetry.space_group_name_H-M   'P 1'
#
loop_
_entity.id
_entity.type
_entity.pdbx_description
1 polymer ?
#
loop_
_entity_poly.entity_id
_entity_poly.type
_entity_poly.pdbx_seq_one_letter_code
_entity_poly.pdbx_strand_id
1 'polypeptide(L)'
;MGVYIDKNDFKQLEQNNLLFSTIKHYLYDFLYQIKITIDETESKMMKEKDVIDYFIKNKSLIYTFFNIFENELNHLKQTHPHIIDSWKYYKEFEKIYKDK
;
A
#
# COMPACT_ATOMS: atom_id res chain seq x y z
N MET A 1 -5.60 -12.78 -10.37
CA MET A 1 -6.36 -13.78 -9.58
C MET A 1 -6.92 -14.81 -10.55
N GLY A 2 -6.79 -16.10 -10.26
CA GLY A 2 -7.27 -17.19 -11.12
C GLY A 2 -8.18 -18.12 -10.33
N VAL A 3 -9.22 -18.64 -10.97
CA VAL A 3 -10.12 -19.64 -10.38
C VAL A 3 -9.73 -21.00 -10.95
N TYR A 4 -9.48 -21.96 -10.07
CA TYR A 4 -9.06 -23.31 -10.44
C TYR A 4 -10.17 -24.31 -10.16
N ILE A 5 -10.33 -25.26 -11.08
CA ILE A 5 -11.31 -26.34 -11.02
C ILE A 5 -10.64 -27.61 -11.54
N ASP A 6 -11.06 -28.77 -11.02
CA ASP A 6 -10.62 -30.05 -11.55
C ASP A 6 -11.06 -30.21 -13.02
N LYS A 7 -10.21 -30.87 -13.81
CA LYS A 7 -10.47 -31.03 -15.25
C LYS A 7 -11.71 -31.87 -15.55
N ASN A 8 -12.03 -32.85 -14.72
CA ASN A 8 -13.22 -33.69 -14.90
C ASN A 8 -14.49 -32.94 -14.50
N ASP A 9 -14.44 -32.16 -13.44
CA ASP A 9 -15.56 -31.32 -13.00
C ASP A 9 -15.85 -30.21 -14.03
N PHE A 10 -14.80 -29.62 -14.60
CA PHE A 10 -14.95 -28.64 -15.68
C PHE A 10 -15.64 -29.22 -16.91
N LYS A 11 -15.27 -30.44 -17.33
CA LYS A 11 -15.92 -31.13 -18.45
C LYS A 11 -17.39 -31.42 -18.18
N GLN A 12 -17.74 -31.79 -16.94
CA GLN A 12 -19.14 -32.01 -16.57
C GLN A 12 -19.91 -30.67 -16.56
N LEU A 13 -19.26 -29.60 -16.10
CA LEU A 13 -19.86 -28.28 -16.06
C LEU A 13 -20.13 -27.73 -17.47
N GLU A 14 -19.20 -27.91 -18.42
CA GLU A 14 -19.37 -27.48 -19.82
C GLU A 14 -20.58 -28.15 -20.51
N GLN A 15 -21.00 -29.33 -20.06
CA GLN A 15 -22.17 -30.02 -20.63
C GLN A 15 -23.49 -29.32 -20.28
N ASN A 16 -23.52 -28.50 -19.23
CA ASN A 16 -24.70 -27.74 -18.83
C ASN A 16 -24.50 -26.24 -19.15
N ASN A 17 -24.89 -25.84 -20.35
CA ASN A 17 -24.72 -24.47 -20.86
C ASN A 17 -25.32 -23.40 -19.93
N LEU A 18 -26.49 -23.66 -19.34
CA LEU A 18 -27.15 -22.71 -18.45
C LEU A 18 -26.31 -22.52 -17.17
N LEU A 19 -25.97 -23.62 -16.51
CA LEU A 19 -25.17 -23.61 -15.28
C LEU A 19 -23.79 -23.00 -15.52
N PHE A 20 -23.13 -23.37 -16.62
CA PHE A 20 -21.82 -22.83 -16.99
C PHE A 20 -21.86 -21.31 -17.18
N SER A 21 -22.87 -20.80 -17.89
CA SER A 21 -23.06 -19.36 -18.08
C SER A 21 -23.30 -18.64 -16.75
N THR A 22 -24.17 -19.18 -15.89
CA THR A 22 -24.47 -18.61 -14.58
C THR A 22 -23.23 -18.55 -13.69
N ILE A 23 -22.45 -19.64 -13.61
CA ILE A 23 -21.21 -19.67 -12.83
C ILE A 23 -20.19 -18.68 -13.38
N LYS A 24 -20.04 -18.60 -14.70
CA LYS A 24 -19.13 -17.65 -15.34
C LYS A 24 -19.48 -16.20 -15.01
N HIS A 25 -20.77 -15.85 -15.07
CA HIS A 25 -21.24 -14.50 -14.71
C HIS A 25 -20.99 -14.20 -13.24
N TYR A 26 -21.34 -15.14 -12.35
CA TYR A 26 -21.10 -14.98 -10.92
C TYR A 26 -19.61 -14.77 -10.60
N LEU A 27 -18.73 -15.58 -11.18
CA LEU A 27 -17.28 -15.46 -10.95
C LEU A 27 -16.74 -14.13 -11.49
N TYR A 28 -17.25 -13.66 -12.63
CA TYR A 28 -16.89 -12.35 -13.16
C TYR A 28 -17.26 -11.23 -12.18
N ASP A 29 -18.53 -11.19 -11.73
CA ASP A 29 -19.00 -10.17 -10.80
C ASP A 29 -18.23 -10.22 -9.48
N PHE A 30 -18.00 -11.43 -8.96
CA PHE A 30 -17.27 -11.64 -7.72
C PHE A 30 -15.82 -11.12 -7.82
N LEU A 31 -15.09 -11.47 -8.88
CA LEU A 31 -13.73 -10.98 -9.11
C LEU A 31 -13.70 -9.47 -9.33
N TYR A 32 -14.72 -8.91 -9.98
CA TYR A 32 -14.86 -7.47 -10.16
C TYR A 32 -15.05 -6.73 -8.82
N GLN A 33 -15.89 -7.25 -7.93
CA GLN A 33 -16.08 -6.68 -6.59
C GLN A 33 -14.83 -6.78 -5.72
N ILE A 34 -14.07 -7.88 -5.81
CA ILE A 34 -12.77 -7.99 -5.16
C ILE A 34 -11.84 -6.89 -5.65
N LYS A 35 -11.77 -6.68 -6.97
CA LYS A 35 -10.92 -5.63 -7.55
C LYS A 35 -11.30 -4.25 -7.03
N ILE A 36 -12.59 -3.89 -7.06
CA ILE A 36 -13.08 -2.61 -6.52
C ILE A 36 -12.64 -2.45 -5.07
N THR A 37 -12.82 -3.49 -4.25
CA THR A 37 -12.50 -3.44 -2.82
C THR A 37 -10.99 -3.22 -2.60
N ILE A 38 -10.14 -3.88 -3.39
CA ILE A 38 -8.69 -3.68 -3.36
C ILE A 38 -8.35 -2.25 -3.77
N ASP A 39 -8.83 -1.79 -4.92
CA ASP A 39 -8.53 -0.46 -5.46
C ASP A 39 -8.99 0.63 -4.46
N GLU A 40 -10.17 0.49 -3.85
CA GLU A 40 -10.65 1.40 -2.83
C GLU A 40 -9.78 1.40 -1.57
N THR A 41 -9.38 0.21 -1.11
CA THR A 41 -8.53 0.06 0.07
C THR A 41 -7.17 0.71 -0.17
N GLU A 42 -6.53 0.44 -1.32
CA GLU A 42 -5.26 1.04 -1.71
C GLU A 42 -5.34 2.56 -1.91
N SER A 43 -6.50 3.07 -2.34
CA SER A 43 -6.72 4.52 -2.49
C SER A 43 -6.86 5.24 -1.14
N LYS A 44 -7.41 4.56 -0.13
CA LYS A 44 -7.63 5.10 1.23
C LYS A 44 -6.46 4.82 2.17
N MET A 45 -5.57 3.89 1.80
CA MET A 45 -4.36 3.60 2.55
C MET A 45 -3.48 4.84 2.62
N MET A 46 -3.11 5.20 3.85
CA MET A 46 -2.17 6.28 4.10
C MET A 46 -0.83 5.94 3.45
N LYS A 47 -0.36 6.83 2.59
CA LYS A 47 0.94 6.74 1.93
C LYS A 47 1.95 7.59 2.67
N GLU A 48 3.22 7.36 2.43
CA GLU A 48 4.31 8.11 3.04
C GLU A 48 4.17 9.62 2.75
N LYS A 49 3.68 9.97 1.56
CA LYS A 49 3.39 11.36 1.20
C LYS A 49 2.30 11.99 2.09
N ASP A 50 1.28 11.24 2.47
CA ASP A 50 0.21 11.75 3.34
C ASP A 50 0.74 12.08 4.74
N VAL A 51 1.71 11.30 5.22
CA VAL A 51 2.43 11.57 6.47
C VAL A 51 3.24 12.86 6.37
N ILE A 52 3.96 13.04 5.26
CA ILE A 52 4.72 14.28 4.99
C ILE A 52 3.79 15.49 4.91
N ASP A 53 2.68 15.40 4.18
CA ASP A 53 1.68 16.47 4.07
C ASP A 53 1.04 16.80 5.43
N TYR A 54 0.84 15.80 6.28
CA TYR A 54 0.37 16.00 7.65
C TYR A 54 1.39 16.77 8.51
N PHE A 55 2.68 16.46 8.38
CA PHE A 55 3.75 17.21 9.04
C PHE A 55 3.80 18.68 8.59
N ILE A 56 3.70 18.95 7.27
CA ILE A 56 3.68 20.32 6.72
C ILE A 56 2.55 21.14 7.34
N LYS A 57 1.36 20.55 7.49
CA LYS A 57 0.19 21.20 8.10
C LYS A 57 0.36 21.41 9.61
N ASN A 58 1.14 20.57 10.28
CA ASN A 58 1.32 20.56 11.74
C ASN A 58 2.79 20.76 12.13
N LYS A 59 3.33 21.96 11.87
CA LYS A 59 4.75 22.26 12.10
C LYS A 59 5.26 21.94 13.52
N SER A 60 4.42 22.03 14.56
CA SER A 60 4.81 21.67 15.94
C SER A 60 5.21 20.21 16.09
N LEU A 61 4.55 19.30 15.36
CA LEU A 61 4.85 17.87 15.37
C LEU A 61 6.19 17.57 14.72
N ILE A 62 6.59 18.34 13.70
CA ILE A 62 7.89 18.17 13.03
C ILE A 62 9.02 18.26 14.05
N TYR A 63 9.01 19.24 14.96
CA TYR A 63 10.06 19.38 15.97
C TYR A 63 10.11 18.19 16.93
N THR A 64 8.93 17.74 17.36
CA THR A 64 8.82 16.62 18.29
C THR A 64 9.41 15.36 17.66
N PHE A 65 9.02 15.06 16.43
CA PHE A 65 9.51 13.90 15.70
C PHE A 65 10.97 14.01 15.27
N PHE A 66 11.43 15.22 14.90
CA PHE A 66 12.83 15.45 14.59
C PHE A 66 13.72 15.09 15.78
N ASN A 67 13.37 15.54 16.99
CA ASN A 67 14.12 15.21 18.20
C ASN A 67 14.14 13.70 18.51
N ILE A 68 13.02 13.01 18.28
CA ILE A 68 12.93 11.54 18.42
C ILE A 68 13.89 10.89 17.42
N PHE A 69 13.82 11.26 16.14
CA PHE A 69 14.66 10.69 15.10
C PHE A 69 16.14 11.00 15.28
N GLU A 70 16.52 12.19 15.74
CA GLU A 70 17.93 12.48 16.06
C GLU A 70 18.47 11.56 17.15
N ASN A 71 17.65 11.23 18.15
CA ASN A 71 18.07 10.31 19.21
C ASN A 71 18.13 8.85 18.72
N GLU A 72 17.06 8.37 18.10
CA GLU A 72 16.94 6.96 17.69
C GLU A 72 17.85 6.60 16.51
N LEU A 73 18.03 7.51 15.56
CA LEU A 73 18.85 7.27 14.37
C LEU A 73 20.33 7.61 14.59
N ASN A 74 20.74 8.15 15.74
CA ASN A 74 22.11 8.60 15.98
C ASN A 74 23.15 7.51 15.67
N HIS A 75 22.95 6.31 16.22
CA HIS A 75 23.85 5.19 15.97
C HIS A 75 23.87 4.77 14.49
N LEU A 76 22.72 4.80 13.83
CA LEU A 76 22.60 4.45 12.42
C LEU A 76 23.27 5.49 11.52
N LYS A 77 23.17 6.78 11.84
CA LYS A 77 23.88 7.88 11.16
C LYS A 77 25.40 7.71 11.25
N GLN A 78 25.90 7.22 12.38
CA GLN A 78 27.34 7.00 12.58
C GLN A 78 27.85 5.73 11.89
N THR A 79 27.10 4.64 11.95
CA THR A 79 27.57 3.32 11.50
C THR A 79 27.20 2.99 10.07
N HIS A 80 26.02 3.42 9.61
CA HIS A 80 25.49 3.09 8.28
C HIS A 80 24.72 4.27 7.66
N PRO A 81 25.37 5.43 7.45
CA PRO A 81 24.72 6.61 6.90
C PRO A 81 24.07 6.38 5.53
N HIS A 82 24.65 5.48 4.71
CA HIS A 82 24.12 5.12 3.40
C HIS A 82 22.69 4.55 3.44
N ILE A 83 22.28 3.92 4.54
CA ILE A 83 20.91 3.41 4.72
C ILE A 83 19.94 4.58 4.83
N ILE A 84 20.25 5.55 5.70
CA ILE A 84 19.44 6.76 5.87
C ILE A 84 19.43 7.56 4.56
N ASP A 85 20.54 7.57 3.84
CA ASP A 85 20.62 8.22 2.55
C ASP A 85 19.68 7.64 1.48
N SER A 86 19.31 6.37 1.62
CA SER A 86 18.34 5.72 0.73
C SER A 86 16.88 6.11 1.03
N TRP A 87 16.60 6.70 2.20
CA TRP A 87 15.24 7.00 2.65
C TRP A 87 14.71 8.31 2.06
N LYS A 88 14.11 8.22 0.87
CA LYS A 88 13.52 9.36 0.15
C LYS A 88 12.61 10.24 1.02
N TYR A 89 11.63 9.65 1.69
CA TYR A 89 10.64 10.41 2.47
C TYR A 89 11.21 11.02 3.75
N TYR A 90 12.20 10.38 4.36
CA TYR A 90 12.92 10.98 5.50
C TYR A 90 13.69 12.24 5.07
N LYS A 91 14.31 12.23 3.88
CA LYS A 91 14.95 13.43 3.33
C LYS A 91 13.95 14.56 3.03
N GLU A 92 12.75 14.22 2.59
CA GLU A 92 11.66 15.21 2.42
C GLU A 92 11.23 15.80 3.76
N PHE A 93 11.09 14.97 4.80
CA PHE A 93 10.83 15.43 6.16
C PHE A 93 11.91 16.39 6.68
N GLU A 94 13.19 16.03 6.53
CA GLU A 94 14.30 16.90 6.94
C GLU A 94 14.30 18.25 6.22
N LYS A 95 13.93 18.29 4.92
CA LYS A 95 13.82 19.55 4.17
C LYS A 95 12.76 20.45 4.76
N ILE A 96 11.58 19.92 5.11
CA ILE A 96 10.51 20.71 5.72
C ILE A 96 10.95 21.31 7.05
N TYR A 97 11.73 20.56 7.84
CA TYR A 97 12.32 21.09 9.06
C TYR A 97 13.35 22.21 8.81
N LYS A 98 14.17 22.06 7.75
CA LYS A 98 15.24 23.00 7.37
C LYS A 98 14.72 24.28 6.68
N ASP A 99 13.64 24.20 5.91
CA ASP A 99 13.00 25.30 5.16
C ASP A 99 12.17 26.24 6.07
N LYS A 100 12.71 26.54 7.26
CA LYS A 100 12.14 27.45 8.25
C LYS A 100 12.02 28.89 7.74
#